data_AF-A0A9J7KQJ3-F1
#
_entry.id   AF-A0A9J7KQJ3-F1
#
_cell.length_a   1.000
_cell.length_b   1.000
_cell.length_c   1.000
_cell.angle_alpha   90.00
_cell.angle_beta   90.00
_cell.angle_gamma   90.00
#
_symmetry.space_group_name_H-M   'P 1'
#
loop_
_entity.id
_entity.type
_entity.pdbx_description
1 polymer ?
#
loop_
_entity_poly.entity_id
_entity_poly.type
_entity_poly.pdbx_seq_one_letter_code
_entity_poly.pdbx_strand_id
1 'polypeptide(L)'
;MYVHYPREEKCCRACGVAEGCTVLKPTWMAGATYLGTENINGTVCHGWEADGAAARDRWYQAEDGIPCRYSETIKFWPHSSHNITFNMRSYSRNPIPNSVFNIPTYCHTRCPFPWRHFPIE
;
A
#
# COMPACT_ATOMS: atom_id res chain seq x y z
N MET A 1 5.66 -3.14 -10.69
CA MET A 1 5.76 -3.77 -9.36
C MET A 1 6.45 -5.13 -9.49
N TYR A 2 7.39 -5.39 -8.60
CA TYR A 2 8.15 -6.64 -8.53
C TYR A 2 7.97 -7.25 -7.14
N VAL A 3 7.91 -8.59 -7.08
CA VAL A 3 8.07 -9.32 -5.82
C VAL A 3 9.53 -9.72 -5.75
N HIS A 4 10.23 -9.30 -4.70
CA HIS A 4 11.67 -9.46 -4.59
C HIS A 4 12.05 -10.07 -3.24
N TYR A 5 12.79 -11.17 -3.30
CA TYR A 5 13.39 -11.88 -2.18
C TYR A 5 14.91 -11.80 -2.32
N PRO A 6 15.55 -10.74 -1.77
CA PRO A 6 16.94 -10.43 -2.07
C PRO A 6 17.93 -11.49 -1.58
N ARG A 7 17.62 -12.17 -0.47
CA ARG A 7 18.53 -13.18 0.13
C ARG A 7 18.63 -14.44 -0.72
N GLU A 8 17.59 -14.74 -1.48
CA GLU A 8 17.47 -15.91 -2.34
C GLU A 8 17.81 -15.59 -3.81
N GLU A 9 18.15 -14.33 -4.12
CA GLU A 9 18.28 -13.82 -5.50
C GLU A 9 17.05 -14.17 -6.38
N LYS A 10 15.87 -14.20 -5.76
CA LYS A 10 14.62 -14.53 -6.44
C LYS A 10 13.78 -13.28 -6.61
N CYS A 11 13.33 -13.05 -7.83
CA CYS A 11 12.49 -11.91 -8.14
C CYS A 11 11.61 -12.21 -9.34
N CYS A 12 10.41 -11.62 -9.35
CA CYS A 12 9.53 -11.72 -10.50
C CYS A 12 8.70 -10.45 -10.71
N ARG A 13 8.41 -10.12 -11.97
CA ARG A 13 7.50 -9.03 -12.34
C ARG A 13 6.06 -9.46 -12.08
N ALA A 14 5.39 -8.78 -11.15
CA ALA A 14 4.00 -9.05 -10.81
C ALA A 14 3.03 -8.37 -11.76
N CYS A 15 3.19 -7.06 -11.96
CA CYS A 15 2.30 -6.22 -12.76
C CYS A 15 2.88 -4.80 -12.91
N GLY A 16 2.39 -4.01 -13.87
CA GLY A 16 2.69 -2.60 -14.04
C GLY A 16 1.41 -1.77 -14.21
N VAL A 17 1.59 -0.52 -14.66
CA VAL A 17 0.48 0.43 -14.84
C VAL A 17 -0.55 -0.10 -15.86
N ALA A 18 -0.10 -0.74 -16.93
CA ALA A 18 -0.97 -1.33 -17.94
C ALA A 18 -1.87 -2.43 -17.37
N GLU A 19 -1.44 -3.11 -16.30
CA GLU A 19 -2.21 -4.14 -15.61
C GLU A 19 -2.99 -3.59 -14.39
N GLY A 20 -2.96 -2.27 -14.14
CA GLY A 20 -3.67 -1.61 -13.04
C GLY A 20 -2.87 -1.46 -11.74
N CYS A 21 -1.65 -1.98 -11.69
CA CYS A 21 -0.78 -1.84 -10.53
C CYS A 21 -0.10 -0.47 -10.53
N THR A 22 -0.68 0.45 -9.76
CA THR A 22 -0.24 1.84 -9.65
C THR A 22 0.15 2.17 -8.20
N VAL A 23 0.78 3.34 -8.01
CA VAL A 23 1.12 3.85 -6.68
C VAL A 23 -0.03 4.67 -6.12
N LEU A 24 -0.26 4.58 -4.81
CA LEU A 24 -1.16 5.50 -4.11
C LEU A 24 -0.52 6.89 -4.10
N LYS A 25 -1.21 7.87 -4.70
CA LYS A 25 -0.80 9.28 -4.66
C LYS A 25 -1.12 9.87 -3.29
N PRO A 26 -0.38 10.86 -2.77
CA PRO A 26 -0.68 11.48 -1.46
C PRO A 26 -2.13 11.97 -1.28
N THR A 27 -2.82 12.29 -2.38
CA THR A 27 -4.21 12.77 -2.40
C THR A 27 -5.25 11.65 -2.51
N TRP A 28 -4.87 10.38 -2.38
CA TRP A 28 -5.77 9.24 -2.60
C TRP A 28 -6.95 9.17 -1.61
N MET A 29 -6.86 9.84 -0.46
CA MET A 29 -7.93 10.00 0.55
C MET A 29 -8.65 11.35 0.47
N ALA A 30 -8.49 12.11 -0.61
CA ALA A 30 -9.22 13.37 -0.77
C ALA A 30 -10.73 13.13 -0.82
N GLY A 31 -11.50 13.81 0.04
CA GLY A 31 -12.95 13.62 0.15
C GLY A 31 -13.39 12.40 0.99
N ALA A 32 -12.46 11.75 1.69
CA ALA A 32 -12.76 10.64 2.59
C ALA A 32 -13.64 11.06 3.78
N THR A 33 -14.40 10.10 4.30
CA THR A 33 -15.24 10.28 5.49
C THR A 33 -14.36 10.22 6.74
N TYR A 34 -14.43 11.25 7.58
CA TYR A 34 -13.72 11.26 8.86
C TYR A 34 -14.36 10.30 9.86
N LEU A 35 -13.55 9.44 10.48
CA LEU A 35 -13.99 8.41 11.43
C LEU A 35 -13.83 8.80 12.90
N GLY A 36 -13.14 9.91 13.19
CA GLY A 36 -12.78 10.30 14.55
C GLY A 36 -11.33 9.98 14.88
N THR A 37 -11.06 9.77 16.17
CA THR A 37 -9.71 9.51 16.68
C THR A 37 -9.61 8.12 17.31
N GLU A 38 -8.44 7.51 17.18
CA GLU A 38 -8.06 6.25 17.84
C GLU A 38 -6.69 6.42 18.50
N ASN A 39 -6.47 5.80 19.67
CA ASN A 39 -5.15 5.73 20.26
C ASN A 39 -4.39 4.52 19.71
N ILE A 40 -3.38 4.78 18.88
CA ILE A 40 -2.56 3.75 18.23
C ILE A 40 -1.13 3.88 18.75
N ASN A 41 -0.67 2.86 19.48
CA ASN A 41 0.67 2.82 20.10
C ASN A 41 0.98 4.06 20.98
N GLY A 42 -0.01 4.53 21.75
CA GLY A 42 0.14 5.69 22.64
C GLY A 42 0.05 7.05 21.93
N THR A 43 -0.26 7.07 20.63
CA THR A 43 -0.41 8.30 19.84
C THR A 43 -1.88 8.45 19.43
N VAL A 44 -2.44 9.65 19.61
CA VAL A 44 -3.77 9.97 19.11
C VAL A 44 -3.69 10.14 17.60
N CYS A 45 -4.42 9.31 16.87
CA CYS A 45 -4.42 9.29 15.41
C CYS A 45 -5.83 9.55 14.89
N HIS A 46 -5.92 10.44 13.91
CA HIS A 46 -7.13 10.80 13.19
C HIS A 46 -7.36 9.80 12.06
N GLY A 47 -8.59 9.33 11.90
CA GLY A 47 -8.95 8.29 10.92
C GLY A 47 -9.84 8.80 9.80
N TRP A 48 -9.61 8.30 8.58
CA TRP A 48 -10.46 8.54 7.42
C TRP A 48 -10.77 7.25 6.68
N GLU A 49 -11.95 7.16 6.08
CA GLU A 49 -12.39 6.04 5.24
C GLU A 49 -12.78 6.51 3.84
N ALA A 50 -12.31 5.79 2.83
CA ALA A 50 -12.73 5.99 1.46
C ALA A 50 -12.82 4.65 0.74
N ASP A 51 -13.63 4.61 -0.31
CA ASP A 51 -13.73 3.47 -1.19
C ASP A 51 -12.65 3.58 -2.28
N GLY A 52 -11.65 2.71 -2.24
CA GLY A 52 -10.65 2.54 -3.30
C GLY A 52 -11.15 1.65 -4.45
N ALA A 53 -10.27 1.39 -5.40
CA ALA A 53 -10.60 0.60 -6.60
C ALA A 53 -10.99 -0.85 -6.28
N ALA A 54 -10.30 -1.48 -5.32
CA ALA A 54 -10.53 -2.89 -4.95
C ALA A 54 -10.94 -3.09 -3.49
N ALA A 55 -10.78 -2.08 -2.65
CA ALA A 55 -10.96 -2.18 -1.21
C ALA A 55 -11.74 -0.98 -0.64
N ARG A 56 -12.29 -1.18 0.56
CA ARG A 56 -12.62 -0.08 1.45
C ARG A 56 -11.38 0.20 2.29
N ASP A 57 -10.85 1.39 2.16
CA ASP A 57 -9.58 1.79 2.73
C ASP A 57 -9.78 2.69 3.95
N ARG A 58 -8.95 2.48 4.96
CA ARG A 58 -8.85 3.36 6.12
C ARG A 58 -7.43 3.79 6.34
N TRP A 59 -7.25 5.08 6.57
CA TRP A 59 -5.98 5.70 6.86
C TRP A 59 -6.02 6.42 8.19
N TYR A 60 -5.04 6.15 9.04
CA TYR A 60 -4.86 6.82 10.32
C TYR A 60 -3.51 7.51 10.36
N GLN A 61 -3.49 8.78 10.75
CA GLN A 61 -2.27 9.56 10.94
C GLN A 61 -2.38 10.46 12.18
N ALA A 62 -1.23 10.80 12.76
CA ALA A 62 -1.14 11.81 13.80
C ALA A 62 -1.45 13.21 13.22
N GLU A 63 -1.64 14.18 14.11
CA GLU A 63 -1.95 15.57 13.74
C GLU A 63 -0.89 16.20 12.82
N ASP A 64 0.38 15.82 13.00
CA ASP A 64 1.51 16.28 12.18
C ASP A 64 1.65 15.54 10.84
N GLY A 65 0.72 14.63 10.54
CA GLY A 65 0.68 13.84 9.31
C GLY A 65 1.56 12.60 9.30
N ILE A 66 2.14 12.19 10.43
CA ILE A 66 2.89 10.92 10.53
C ILE A 66 1.90 9.74 10.44
N PRO A 67 2.14 8.74 9.58
CA PRO A 67 1.25 7.60 9.43
C PRO A 67 1.25 6.71 10.68
N CYS A 68 0.06 6.39 11.18
CA CYS A 68 -0.12 5.47 12.30
C CYS A 68 -0.51 4.06 11.81
N ARG A 69 -1.54 3.98 10.97
CA ARG A 69 -2.07 2.70 10.49
C ARG A 69 -2.76 2.86 9.13
N TYR A 70 -2.61 1.86 8.28
CA TYR A 70 -3.42 1.67 7.09
C TYR A 70 -4.16 0.33 7.21
N SER A 71 -5.43 0.30 6.85
CA SER A 71 -6.14 -0.97 6.72
C SER A 71 -7.05 -0.95 5.50
N GLU A 72 -7.14 -2.08 4.83
CA GLU A 72 -8.00 -2.27 3.67
C GLU A 72 -8.85 -3.53 3.87
N THR A 73 -10.11 -3.46 3.45
CA THR A 73 -11.00 -4.62 3.34
C THR A 73 -11.39 -4.79 1.89
N ILE A 74 -10.99 -5.90 1.28
CA ILE A 74 -11.28 -6.18 -0.13
C ILE A 74 -12.80 -6.27 -0.33
N LYS A 75 -13.31 -5.56 -1.34
CA LYS A 75 -14.75 -5.51 -1.65
C LYS A 75 -15.27 -6.81 -2.26
N PHE A 76 -14.38 -7.58 -2.87
CA PHE A 76 -14.70 -8.85 -3.51
C PHE A 76 -14.43 -10.03 -2.58
N TRP A 77 -15.15 -11.13 -2.77
CA TRP A 77 -14.94 -12.36 -2.03
C TRP A 77 -13.48 -12.84 -2.23
N PRO A 78 -12.74 -13.23 -1.18
CA PRO A 78 -13.19 -13.61 0.17
C PRO A 78 -13.23 -12.48 1.21
N HIS A 79 -13.32 -11.21 0.81
CA HIS A 79 -13.35 -10.04 1.72
C HIS A 79 -12.18 -10.01 2.72
N SER A 80 -11.01 -10.47 2.28
CA SER A 80 -9.81 -10.44 3.09
C SER A 80 -9.52 -9.02 3.56
N SER A 81 -9.10 -8.88 4.81
CA SER A 81 -8.67 -7.59 5.36
C SER A 81 -7.17 -7.62 5.61
N HIS A 82 -6.51 -6.52 5.32
CA HIS A 82 -5.09 -6.31 5.54
C HIS A 82 -4.90 -5.07 6.40
N ASN A 83 -4.03 -5.17 7.40
CA ASN A 83 -3.82 -4.12 8.39
C ASN A 83 -2.33 -3.94 8.64
N ILE A 84 -1.85 -2.72 8.40
CA ILE A 84 -0.45 -2.32 8.52
C ILE A 84 -0.38 -1.23 9.57
N THR A 85 0.28 -1.52 10.69
CA THR A 85 0.62 -0.50 11.70
C THR A 85 2.06 -0.05 11.47
N PHE A 86 2.27 1.26 11.33
CA PHE A 86 3.57 1.83 11.01
C PHE A 86 4.41 2.05 12.28
N ASN A 87 5.73 1.89 12.14
CA ASN A 87 6.66 2.40 13.13
C ASN A 87 6.85 3.91 12.91
N MET A 88 6.12 4.72 13.69
CA MET A 88 6.13 6.18 13.58
C MET A 88 7.53 6.77 13.77
N ARG A 89 8.39 6.15 14.58
CA ARG A 89 9.75 6.64 14.84
C ARG A 89 10.70 6.50 13.64
N SER A 90 10.40 5.60 12.70
CA SER A 90 11.20 5.43 11.49
C SER A 90 10.69 6.24 10.30
N TYR A 91 9.62 7.02 10.48
CA TYR A 91 9.07 7.83 9.40
C TYR A 91 10.03 8.96 9.01
N SER A 92 10.25 9.12 7.71
CA SER A 92 11.14 10.14 7.15
C SER A 92 10.53 10.74 5.89
N ARG A 93 10.65 12.07 5.76
CA ARG A 93 10.27 12.83 4.56
C ARG A 93 11.47 13.14 3.68
N ASN A 94 12.66 12.63 4.02
CA ASN A 94 13.85 12.82 3.21
C ASN A 94 13.68 12.13 1.85
N PRO A 95 14.30 12.66 0.78
CA PRO A 95 14.28 12.01 -0.52
C PRO A 95 14.75 10.57 -0.45
N ILE A 96 14.01 9.66 -1.09
CA ILE A 96 14.41 8.26 -1.21
C ILE A 96 15.48 8.18 -2.32
N PRO A 97 16.66 7.57 -2.06
CA PRO A 97 17.68 7.43 -3.08
C PRO A 97 17.19 6.63 -4.29
N ASN A 98 17.49 7.08 -5.51
CA ASN A 98 17.07 6.39 -6.75
C ASN A 98 17.53 4.93 -6.81
N SER A 99 18.69 4.61 -6.20
CA SER A 99 19.23 3.25 -6.14
C SER A 99 18.29 2.25 -5.46
N VAL A 100 17.42 2.70 -4.56
CA VAL A 100 16.40 1.84 -3.92
C VAL A 100 15.41 1.27 -4.94
N PHE A 101 15.18 1.99 -6.04
CA PHE A 101 14.24 1.59 -7.09
C PHE A 101 14.90 0.86 -8.26
N ASN A 102 16.22 0.66 -8.22
CA ASN A 102 16.93 -0.09 -9.26
C ASN A 102 16.53 -1.56 -9.22
N ILE A 103 16.12 -2.09 -10.37
CA ILE A 103 15.74 -3.50 -10.51
C ILE A 103 17.03 -4.32 -10.67
N PRO A 104 17.27 -5.36 -9.83
CA PRO A 104 18.43 -6.22 -10.00
C PRO A 104 18.44 -6.93 -11.36
N THR A 105 19.63 -7.15 -11.92
CA THR A 105 19.82 -7.80 -13.23
C THR A 105 19.37 -9.26 -13.28
N TYR A 106 19.07 -9.91 -12.15
CA TYR A 106 18.47 -11.25 -12.14
C TYR A 106 16.93 -11.22 -12.17
N CYS A 107 16.32 -10.04 -12.09
CA CYS A 107 14.86 -9.90 -12.00
C CYS A 107 14.18 -9.73 -13.36
N HIS A 108 14.17 -10.79 -14.16
CA HIS A 108 13.57 -10.80 -15.51
C HIS A 108 12.36 -11.73 -15.66
N THR A 109 12.12 -12.60 -14.68
CA THR A 109 11.06 -13.61 -14.72
C THR A 109 9.69 -12.98 -14.43
N ARG A 110 8.63 -13.44 -15.08
CA ARG A 110 7.24 -13.09 -14.69
C ARG A 110 6.80 -13.97 -13.53
N CYS A 111 6.01 -13.43 -12.60
CA CYS A 111 5.50 -14.25 -11.50
C CYS A 111 4.58 -15.36 -12.03
N PRO A 112 4.52 -16.55 -11.41
CA PRO A 112 3.64 -17.64 -11.85
C PRO A 112 2.15 -17.27 -11.86
N PHE A 113 1.74 -16.43 -10.91
CA PHE A 113 0.39 -15.88 -10.79
C PHE A 113 0.46 -14.35 -10.77
N PRO A 114 0.69 -13.69 -11.92
CA PRO A 114 0.66 -12.24 -11.98
C PRO A 114 -0.78 -11.76 -11.79
N TRP A 115 -0.97 -10.56 -11.23
CA TRP A 115 -2.30 -9.98 -11.10
C TRP A 115 -2.91 -9.85 -12.50
N ARG A 116 -4.05 -10.51 -12.75
CA ARG A 116 -4.79 -10.43 -14.01
C ARG A 116 -6.00 -9.54 -13.77
N HIS A 117 -6.21 -8.58 -14.66
CA HIS A 117 -7.50 -7.90 -14.76
C HIS A 117 -8.55 -8.98 -15.02
N PHE A 118 -9.44 -9.26 -14.06
CA PHE A 118 -10.65 -10.02 -14.40
C PHE A 118 -11.46 -9.11 -15.32
N PRO A 119 -11.81 -9.55 -16.55
CA PRO A 119 -12.84 -8.86 -17.29
C PRO A 119 -14.11 -8.92 -16.44
N ILE A 120 -14.64 -7.76 -16.08
CA ILE A 120 -15.99 -7.65 -15.56
C ILE A 120 -16.88 -7.94 -16.78
N GLU A 121 -17.43 -9.15 -16.84
CA GLU A 121 -18.57 -9.44 -17.72
C GLU A 121 -19.84 -8.76 -17.18
#